data_AF-A0A1E3H2N2-F1
#
_entry.id   AF-A0A1E3H2N2-F1
#
_cell.length_a   1.000
_cell.length_b   1.000
_cell.length_c   1.000
_cell.angle_alpha   90.00
_cell.angle_beta   90.00
_cell.angle_gamma   90.00
#
_symmetry.space_group_name_H-M   'P 1'
#
loop_
_entity.id
_entity.type
_entity.pdbx_description
1 polymer ?
#
loop_
_entity_poly.entity_id
_entity_poly.type
_entity_poly.pdbx_seq_one_letter_code
_entity_poly.pdbx_strand_id
1 'polypeptide(L)'
;MIRRRFGVERRPCQDGASGRLIDGAGGLKVTFGSPRPPPPLAAAAGPGRIHLRLLETTDVHVAIHPYDYYADAPSDTCGLARTAALIETARAEAVNTLLFDNGDFLQGNPMGDYVAYERGVPNGTLHPAIAAMNVLGYDVAALGNHEFNYGLDLVNASLAGAGFPLVCANLVRGTQLGIDPTRDPTFAPPFVILERRLVDGADASHVVRIGCIGFLPPQVVTWDRHHLAGKVVTRDIVATARAYAPQMREAGADLVVALAHTGIDPDRSTRASRTPRCSLPPCRGSTWCSPATSISCFRGRTFPASPASTRWRARCTASPR
;
A
#
# COMPACT_ATOMS: atom_id res chain seq x y z
N MET A 1 25.25 48.04 -10.53
CA MET A 1 26.34 47.03 -10.42
C MET A 1 25.84 46.00 -9.42
N ILE A 2 25.64 44.70 -9.67
CA ILE A 2 26.15 43.73 -10.65
C ILE A 2 24.95 42.83 -11.02
N ARG A 3 24.65 42.69 -12.31
CA ARG A 3 23.69 41.71 -12.86
C ARG A 3 24.46 40.44 -13.18
N ARG A 4 24.09 39.27 -12.63
CA ARG A 4 24.58 37.97 -13.13
C ARG A 4 23.51 37.36 -14.03
N ARG A 5 23.86 37.24 -15.31
CA ARG A 5 23.08 36.59 -16.38
C ARG A 5 23.18 35.08 -16.19
N PHE A 6 22.05 34.37 -16.21
CA PHE A 6 22.00 32.94 -16.49
C PHE A 6 22.13 32.75 -18.00
N GLY A 7 23.23 32.12 -18.44
CA GLY A 7 23.41 31.66 -19.82
C GLY A 7 23.04 30.18 -19.90
N VAL A 8 22.01 29.86 -20.68
CA VAL A 8 21.67 28.48 -21.06
C VAL A 8 22.44 28.17 -22.34
N GLU A 9 23.46 27.33 -22.24
CA GLU A 9 24.23 26.86 -23.40
C GLU A 9 23.69 25.49 -23.82
N ARG A 10 23.00 25.46 -24.97
CA ARG A 10 22.54 24.23 -25.62
C ARG A 10 23.73 23.59 -26.35
N ARG A 11 24.11 22.37 -25.97
CA ARG A 11 25.06 21.58 -26.77
C ARG A 11 24.31 20.85 -27.90
N PRO A 12 24.72 21.01 -29.17
CA PRO A 12 24.19 20.22 -30.28
C PRO A 12 24.75 18.80 -30.26
N CYS A 13 23.90 17.85 -30.62
CA CYS A 13 24.24 16.46 -30.93
C CYS A 13 25.17 16.46 -32.16
N GLN A 14 26.35 15.84 -32.07
CA GLN A 14 27.21 15.65 -33.23
C GLN A 14 26.90 14.30 -33.87
N ASP A 15 26.46 14.40 -35.13
CA ASP A 15 26.33 13.32 -36.09
C ASP A 15 27.68 12.64 -36.34
N GLY A 16 27.70 11.32 -36.22
CA GLY A 16 28.76 10.45 -36.71
C GLY A 16 28.19 9.49 -37.74
N ALA A 17 27.95 9.99 -38.95
CA ALA A 17 27.57 9.16 -40.09
C ALA A 17 28.79 8.37 -40.60
N SER A 18 28.67 7.04 -40.66
CA SER A 18 29.41 6.22 -41.63
C SER A 18 28.38 5.46 -42.44
N GLY A 19 28.42 5.68 -43.76
CA GLY A 19 27.37 5.27 -44.67
C GLY A 19 27.37 3.79 -45.00
N ARG A 20 26.19 3.29 -45.36
CA ARG A 20 26.01 2.22 -46.33
C ARG A 20 24.75 2.49 -47.14
N LEU A 21 24.96 2.71 -48.43
CA LEU A 21 23.95 2.54 -49.47
C LEU A 21 23.54 1.05 -49.48
N ILE A 22 22.26 0.77 -49.34
CA ILE A 22 21.66 -0.49 -49.79
C ILE A 22 20.33 -0.20 -50.48
N ASP A 23 20.33 -0.56 -51.75
CA ASP A 23 19.23 -0.63 -52.69
C ASP A 23 18.35 -1.85 -52.37
N GLY A 24 17.07 -1.80 -52.75
CA GLY A 24 16.23 -2.99 -53.00
C GLY A 24 15.63 -3.78 -51.82
N ALA A 25 14.30 -3.77 -51.75
CA ALA A 25 13.40 -4.84 -51.31
C ALA A 25 13.83 -5.71 -50.09
N GLY A 26 13.38 -5.35 -48.88
CA GLY A 26 13.54 -6.17 -47.69
C GLY A 26 12.31 -6.11 -46.79
N GLY A 27 11.51 -7.19 -46.79
CA GLY A 27 10.36 -7.34 -45.89
C GLY A 27 10.76 -7.25 -44.43
N LEU A 28 9.97 -6.53 -43.65
CA LEU A 28 10.10 -6.38 -42.20
C LEU A 28 9.99 -7.77 -41.54
N LYS A 29 11.11 -8.37 -41.18
CA LYS A 29 11.13 -9.55 -40.31
C LYS A 29 10.79 -9.10 -38.89
N VAL A 30 9.57 -9.39 -38.46
CA VAL A 30 9.21 -9.38 -37.04
C VAL A 30 9.93 -10.56 -36.38
N THR A 31 11.08 -10.28 -35.77
CA THR A 31 11.72 -11.25 -34.88
C THR A 31 10.96 -11.27 -33.58
N PHE A 32 10.18 -12.33 -33.34
CA PHE A 32 9.71 -12.67 -32.01
C PHE A 32 10.96 -12.90 -31.14
N GLY A 33 11.24 -11.96 -30.24
CA GLY A 33 12.30 -12.14 -29.24
C GLY A 33 12.05 -13.44 -28.49
N SER A 34 13.12 -14.19 -28.23
CA SER A 34 13.08 -15.40 -27.40
C SER A 34 12.29 -15.14 -26.11
N PRO A 35 11.41 -16.07 -25.65
CA PRO A 35 10.66 -15.87 -24.43
C PRO A 35 11.64 -15.59 -23.27
N ARG A 36 11.44 -14.43 -22.62
CA ARG A 36 12.22 -14.04 -21.45
C ARG A 36 12.07 -15.15 -20.40
N PRO A 37 13.16 -15.68 -19.82
CA PRO A 37 13.05 -16.72 -18.81
C PRO A 37 12.18 -16.21 -17.65
N PRO A 38 11.30 -17.06 -17.08
CA PRO A 38 10.42 -16.65 -16.01
C PRO A 38 11.23 -16.13 -14.82
N PRO A 39 10.73 -15.12 -14.11
CA PRO A 39 11.37 -14.60 -12.91
C PRO A 39 11.67 -15.73 -11.90
N PRO A 40 12.75 -15.63 -11.10
CA PRO A 40 13.26 -16.73 -10.27
C PRO A 40 12.24 -17.38 -9.33
N LEU A 41 11.26 -16.61 -8.83
CA LEU A 41 10.21 -17.14 -7.95
C LEU A 41 9.03 -17.77 -8.68
N ALA A 42 8.78 -17.39 -9.93
CA ALA A 42 7.76 -18.02 -10.78
C ALA A 42 8.22 -19.40 -11.27
N ALA A 43 9.51 -19.55 -11.58
CA ALA A 43 10.11 -20.83 -11.98
C ALA A 43 10.05 -21.94 -10.92
N ALA A 44 9.76 -21.60 -9.66
CA ALA A 44 9.70 -22.56 -8.54
C ALA A 44 8.30 -23.17 -8.32
N ALA A 45 7.27 -22.71 -9.04
CA ALA A 45 5.92 -23.24 -8.94
C ALA A 45 5.68 -24.34 -9.99
N GLY A 46 4.98 -25.42 -9.63
CA GLY A 46 4.53 -26.43 -10.59
C GLY A 46 3.16 -26.09 -11.19
N PRO A 47 2.61 -26.92 -12.08
CA PRO A 47 1.26 -26.76 -12.62
C PRO A 47 0.20 -26.60 -11.51
N GLY A 48 -0.75 -25.69 -11.69
CA GLY A 48 -1.82 -25.40 -10.73
C GLY A 48 -1.35 -24.69 -9.44
N ARG A 49 -0.07 -24.30 -9.35
CA ARG A 49 0.46 -23.54 -8.21
C ARG A 49 0.80 -22.11 -8.65
N ILE A 50 0.13 -21.14 -8.04
CA ILE A 50 0.37 -19.72 -8.29
C ILE A 50 1.35 -19.19 -7.24
N HIS A 51 2.42 -18.55 -7.68
CA HIS A 51 3.28 -17.74 -6.81
C HIS A 51 2.81 -16.28 -6.89
N LEU A 52 2.22 -15.78 -5.80
CA LEU A 52 1.77 -14.39 -5.66
C LEU A 52 2.66 -13.67 -4.64
N ARG A 53 3.23 -12.54 -5.04
CA ARG A 53 4.00 -11.66 -4.15
C ARG A 53 3.16 -10.43 -3.79
N LEU A 54 2.99 -10.19 -2.50
CA LEU A 54 2.32 -9.00 -1.98
C LEU A 54 3.41 -8.03 -1.52
N LEU A 55 3.40 -6.83 -2.09
CA LEU A 55 4.29 -5.73 -1.76
C LEU A 55 3.51 -4.74 -0.88
N GLU A 56 4.21 -4.12 0.06
CA GLU A 56 3.60 -3.21 1.03
C GLU A 56 4.47 -1.99 1.25
N THR A 57 3.84 -0.83 1.31
CA THR A 57 4.37 0.36 2.00
C THR A 57 3.51 0.67 3.22
N THR A 58 4.11 1.35 4.19
CA THR A 58 3.44 1.80 5.41
C THR A 58 4.18 3.03 5.92
N ASP A 59 3.47 3.95 6.58
CA ASP A 59 4.07 5.10 7.27
C ASP A 59 4.96 5.94 6.33
N VAL A 60 4.49 6.13 5.09
CA VAL A 60 5.20 6.93 4.08
C VAL A 60 5.37 8.36 4.55
N HIS A 61 4.41 8.87 5.32
CA HIS A 61 4.46 10.17 5.98
C HIS A 61 4.77 11.35 5.04
N VAL A 62 4.24 11.30 3.82
CA VAL A 62 4.48 12.29 2.74
C VAL A 62 5.98 12.41 2.38
N ALA A 63 6.85 11.49 2.82
CA ALA A 63 8.24 11.42 2.41
C ALA A 63 8.31 10.89 0.97
N ILE A 64 7.92 11.70 -0.01
CA ILE A 64 7.87 11.31 -1.42
C ILE A 64 9.28 11.37 -2.02
N HIS A 65 9.99 12.47 -1.78
CA HIS A 65 11.35 12.67 -2.25
C HIS A 65 12.38 12.16 -1.23
N PRO A 66 13.57 11.75 -1.69
CA PRO A 66 14.70 11.44 -0.83
C PRO A 66 15.35 12.73 -0.31
N TYR A 67 14.61 13.47 0.52
CA TYR A 67 14.97 14.80 0.98
C TYR A 67 14.51 15.02 2.42
N ASP A 68 15.39 15.57 3.24
CA ASP A 68 15.09 16.04 4.59
C ASP A 68 14.84 17.55 4.55
N TYR A 69 13.58 17.92 4.73
CA TYR A 69 13.14 19.33 4.71
C TYR A 69 13.58 20.12 5.95
N TYR A 70 13.94 19.46 7.06
CA TYR A 70 14.42 20.15 8.26
C TYR A 70 15.90 20.46 8.15
N ALA A 71 16.68 19.55 7.57
CA ALA A 71 18.10 19.76 7.29
C ALA A 71 18.36 20.53 5.98
N ASP A 72 17.33 20.75 5.16
CA ASP A 72 17.40 21.33 3.81
C ASP A 72 18.43 20.60 2.92
N ALA A 73 18.43 19.26 3.00
CA ALA A 73 19.44 18.43 2.34
C ALA A 73 18.86 17.13 1.77
N PRO A 74 19.47 16.56 0.70
CA PRO A 74 19.13 15.21 0.24
C PRO A 74 19.32 14.16 1.35
N SER A 75 18.43 13.17 1.38
CA SER A 75 18.49 12.05 2.32
C SER A 75 18.53 10.71 1.60
N ASP A 76 19.48 9.87 1.95
CA ASP A 76 19.65 8.50 1.45
C ASP A 76 19.01 7.45 2.38
N THR A 77 18.17 7.86 3.33
CA THR A 77 17.50 6.96 4.28
C THR A 77 15.98 6.96 4.19
N CYS A 78 15.38 7.89 3.44
CA CYS A 78 13.93 8.00 3.26
C CYS A 78 13.53 8.20 1.78
N GLY A 79 12.23 8.32 1.53
CA GLY A 79 11.68 8.70 0.22
C GLY A 79 10.99 7.55 -0.52
N LEU A 80 9.69 7.71 -0.80
CA LEU A 80 8.89 6.81 -1.63
C LEU A 80 9.49 6.65 -3.03
N ALA A 81 10.11 7.70 -3.58
CA ALA A 81 10.81 7.64 -4.86
C ALA A 81 11.97 6.63 -4.86
N ARG A 82 12.63 6.39 -3.72
CA ARG A 82 13.65 5.34 -3.60
C ARG A 82 13.01 3.98 -3.40
N THR A 83 11.95 3.90 -2.58
CA THR A 83 11.14 2.68 -2.43
C THR A 83 10.55 2.22 -3.77
N ALA A 84 10.23 3.12 -4.69
CA ALA A 84 9.78 2.81 -6.04
C ALA A 84 10.74 1.89 -6.79
N ALA A 85 12.05 2.11 -6.67
CA ALA A 85 13.05 1.24 -7.31
C ALA A 85 13.05 -0.18 -6.73
N LEU A 86 12.79 -0.33 -5.42
CA LEU A 86 12.63 -1.62 -4.76
C LEU A 86 11.34 -2.32 -5.20
N ILE A 87 10.24 -1.56 -5.35
CA ILE A 87 8.97 -2.07 -5.88
C ILE A 87 9.16 -2.60 -7.30
N GLU A 88 9.80 -1.84 -8.19
CA GLU A 88 10.06 -2.26 -9.57
C GLU A 88 10.97 -3.48 -9.64
N THR A 89 12.01 -3.54 -8.80
CA THR A 89 12.86 -4.73 -8.69
C THR A 89 12.04 -5.95 -8.24
N ALA A 90 11.22 -5.79 -7.20
CA ALA A 90 10.40 -6.87 -6.68
C ALA A 90 9.31 -7.34 -7.66
N ARG A 91 8.79 -6.43 -8.50
CA ARG A 91 7.90 -6.73 -9.64
C ARG A 91 8.62 -7.51 -10.74
N ALA A 92 9.86 -7.17 -11.06
CA ALA A 92 10.65 -7.89 -12.06
C ALA A 92 11.00 -9.33 -11.64
N GLU A 93 11.02 -9.61 -10.33
CA GLU A 93 11.34 -10.92 -9.75
C GLU A 93 10.15 -11.89 -9.61
N ALA A 94 8.92 -11.43 -9.83
CA ALA A 94 7.71 -12.25 -9.68
C ALA A 94 6.68 -11.96 -10.77
N VAL A 95 6.10 -13.01 -11.36
CA VAL A 95 5.09 -12.88 -12.42
C VAL A 95 3.80 -12.23 -11.88
N ASN A 96 3.37 -12.65 -10.70
CA ASN A 96 2.17 -12.12 -10.06
C ASN A 96 2.58 -11.26 -8.87
N THR A 97 2.30 -9.96 -8.96
CA THR A 97 2.52 -9.02 -7.86
C THR A 97 1.28 -8.17 -7.60
N LEU A 98 1.10 -7.79 -6.34
CA LEU A 98 0.13 -6.77 -5.92
C LEU A 98 0.82 -5.82 -4.96
N LEU A 99 0.47 -4.54 -5.00
CA LEU A 99 1.06 -3.49 -4.17
C LEU A 99 0.00 -2.86 -3.27
N PHE A 100 0.27 -2.82 -1.97
CA PHE A 100 -0.63 -2.26 -0.96
C PHE A 100 0.04 -1.16 -0.17
N ASP A 101 -0.77 -0.23 0.35
CA ASP A 101 -0.33 0.73 1.36
C ASP A 101 -1.13 0.55 2.65
N ASN A 102 -0.46 0.63 3.79
CA ASN A 102 -1.04 0.35 5.10
C ASN A 102 -1.35 1.62 5.91
N GLY A 103 -1.47 2.78 5.29
CA GLY A 103 -1.88 4.02 5.95
C GLY A 103 -0.71 4.91 6.40
N ASP A 104 -1.06 6.07 6.96
CA ASP A 104 -0.15 7.14 7.36
C ASP A 104 0.70 7.66 6.19
N PHE A 105 0.03 8.03 5.10
CA PHE A 105 0.63 8.57 3.87
C PHE A 105 0.28 10.04 3.60
N LEU A 106 -0.72 10.63 4.26
CA LEU A 106 -1.16 12.02 4.04
C LEU A 106 -0.51 13.08 4.95
N GLN A 107 0.11 12.67 6.06
CA GLN A 107 0.70 13.58 7.06
C GLN A 107 2.08 13.09 7.48
N GLY A 108 3.00 13.97 7.87
CA GLY A 108 4.20 13.58 8.61
C GLY A 108 5.48 14.38 8.36
N ASN A 109 5.55 15.13 7.26
CA ASN A 109 6.68 16.01 6.96
C ASN A 109 6.22 17.40 6.47
N PRO A 110 7.13 18.36 6.28
CA PRO A 110 6.76 19.72 5.86
C PRO A 110 6.00 19.83 4.54
N MET A 111 6.11 18.84 3.63
CA MET A 111 5.29 18.81 2.42
C MET A 111 3.81 18.57 2.76
N GLY A 112 3.52 17.67 3.71
CA GLY A 112 2.17 17.44 4.21
C GLY A 112 1.59 18.71 4.84
N ASP A 113 2.38 19.37 5.69
CA ASP A 113 1.96 20.62 6.35
C ASP A 113 1.68 21.75 5.35
N TYR A 114 2.53 21.90 4.32
CA TYR A 114 2.31 22.86 3.24
C TYR A 114 0.98 22.59 2.50
N VAL A 115 0.67 21.32 2.24
CA VAL A 115 -0.61 20.95 1.61
C VAL A 115 -1.78 21.23 2.54
N ALA A 116 -1.65 20.95 3.83
CA ALA A 116 -2.74 21.13 4.79
C ALA A 116 -3.06 22.60 5.08
N TYR A 117 -2.05 23.45 5.28
CA TYR A 117 -2.23 24.80 5.81
C TYR A 117 -2.17 25.91 4.76
N GLU A 118 -1.46 25.71 3.65
CA GLU A 118 -1.25 26.76 2.65
C GLU A 118 -1.91 26.44 1.30
N ARG A 119 -1.57 25.30 0.71
CA ARG A 119 -2.01 24.95 -0.65
C ARG A 119 -3.45 24.44 -0.68
N GLY A 120 -3.84 23.64 0.30
CA GLY A 120 -5.07 22.85 0.28
C GLY A 120 -5.12 21.84 -0.86
N VAL A 121 -6.32 21.31 -1.10
CA VAL A 121 -6.65 20.45 -2.25
C VAL A 121 -7.83 21.06 -3.04
N PRO A 122 -7.69 22.28 -3.59
CA PRO A 122 -8.79 22.97 -4.27
C PRO A 122 -9.14 22.27 -5.58
N ASN A 123 -10.42 22.34 -5.99
CA ASN A 123 -10.92 21.94 -7.30
C ASN A 123 -10.48 20.54 -7.77
N GLY A 124 -10.34 19.58 -6.85
CA GLY A 124 -9.91 18.22 -7.20
C GLY A 124 -8.45 18.11 -7.66
N THR A 125 -7.60 19.09 -7.33
CA THR A 125 -6.16 18.95 -7.51
C THR A 125 -5.65 17.73 -6.74
N LEU A 126 -4.60 17.07 -7.22
CA LEU A 126 -4.09 15.87 -6.55
C LEU A 126 -3.22 16.25 -5.35
N HIS A 127 -3.46 15.59 -4.23
CA HIS A 127 -2.53 15.53 -3.11
C HIS A 127 -1.21 14.89 -3.60
N PRO A 128 -0.02 15.46 -3.32
CA PRO A 128 1.25 14.93 -3.82
C PRO A 128 1.46 13.45 -3.51
N ALA A 129 1.14 13.01 -2.28
CA ALA A 129 1.26 11.60 -1.90
C ALA A 129 0.37 10.69 -2.77
N ILE A 130 -0.89 11.10 -2.99
CA ILE A 130 -1.83 10.37 -3.86
C ILE A 130 -1.33 10.37 -5.31
N ALA A 131 -0.79 11.47 -5.81
CA ALA A 131 -0.21 11.51 -7.15
C ALA A 131 0.95 10.52 -7.31
N ALA A 132 1.86 10.46 -6.32
CA ALA A 132 2.96 9.49 -6.31
C ALA A 132 2.45 8.04 -6.22
N MET A 133 1.46 7.77 -5.38
CA MET A 133 0.86 6.44 -5.26
C MET A 133 0.14 6.01 -6.55
N ASN A 134 -0.58 6.93 -7.21
CA ASN A 134 -1.21 6.65 -8.50
C ASN A 134 -0.18 6.24 -9.56
N VAL A 135 0.98 6.89 -9.61
CA VAL A 135 2.08 6.52 -10.51
C VAL A 135 2.63 5.13 -10.22
N LEU A 136 2.73 4.75 -8.93
CA LEU A 136 3.21 3.43 -8.53
C LEU A 136 2.20 2.30 -8.77
N GLY A 137 0.92 2.62 -9.01
CA GLY A 137 -0.11 1.64 -9.30
C GLY A 137 -0.39 0.72 -8.09
N TYR A 138 -0.80 1.31 -6.97
CA TYR A 138 -1.31 0.54 -5.82
C TYR A 138 -2.60 -0.19 -6.18
N ASP A 139 -2.78 -1.39 -5.62
CA ASP A 139 -3.98 -2.19 -5.77
C ASP A 139 -5.05 -1.81 -4.74
N VAL A 140 -4.65 -1.58 -3.48
CA VAL A 140 -5.53 -1.14 -2.37
C VAL A 140 -4.69 -0.39 -1.34
N ALA A 141 -5.24 0.63 -0.71
CA ALA A 141 -4.66 1.25 0.48
C ALA A 141 -5.63 1.21 1.67
N ALA A 142 -5.09 1.09 2.88
CA ALA A 142 -5.84 1.30 4.12
C ALA A 142 -5.65 2.72 4.65
N LEU A 143 -6.54 3.14 5.54
CA LEU A 143 -6.35 4.37 6.31
C LEU A 143 -5.63 4.05 7.62
N GLY A 144 -4.65 4.88 7.98
CA GLY A 144 -4.02 4.95 9.28
C GLY A 144 -4.62 6.06 10.15
N ASN A 145 -3.96 6.39 11.25
CA ASN A 145 -4.44 7.44 12.16
C ASN A 145 -4.09 8.85 11.69
N HIS A 146 -2.93 9.02 11.05
CA HIS A 146 -2.42 10.33 10.66
C HIS A 146 -3.16 10.92 9.45
N GLU A 147 -3.97 10.13 8.73
CA GLU A 147 -4.91 10.63 7.71
C GLU A 147 -5.89 11.68 8.24
N PHE A 148 -6.18 11.69 9.55
CA PHE A 148 -7.23 12.51 10.15
C PHE A 148 -6.74 13.78 10.84
N ASN A 149 -5.42 14.01 10.91
CA ASN A 149 -4.84 15.13 11.66
C ASN A 149 -5.20 16.51 11.14
N TYR A 150 -5.62 16.61 9.88
CA TYR A 150 -6.00 17.87 9.25
C TYR A 150 -7.53 17.97 9.03
N GLY A 151 -8.29 17.05 9.63
CA GLY A 151 -9.75 17.05 9.58
C GLY A 151 -10.36 16.25 8.42
N LEU A 152 -11.66 15.99 8.56
CA LEU A 152 -12.43 15.14 7.63
C LEU A 152 -12.53 15.71 6.22
N ASP A 153 -12.52 17.03 6.07
CA ASP A 153 -12.68 17.67 4.76
C ASP A 153 -11.41 17.48 3.90
N LEU A 154 -10.23 17.68 4.49
CA LEU A 154 -8.97 17.51 3.77
C LEU A 154 -8.73 16.05 3.39
N VAL A 155 -9.01 15.09 4.29
CA VAL A 155 -8.88 13.67 3.96
C VAL A 155 -9.86 13.28 2.85
N ASN A 156 -11.13 13.69 2.90
CA ASN A 156 -12.08 13.39 1.83
C ASN A 156 -11.64 13.99 0.48
N ALA A 157 -11.16 15.24 0.49
CA ALA A 157 -10.65 15.90 -0.71
C ALA A 157 -9.40 15.22 -1.27
N SER A 158 -8.48 14.81 -0.41
CA SER A 158 -7.24 14.14 -0.79
C SER A 158 -7.52 12.76 -1.39
N LEU A 159 -8.36 11.97 -0.73
CA LEU A 159 -8.68 10.59 -1.13
C LEU A 159 -9.52 10.53 -2.43
N ALA A 160 -10.25 11.60 -2.79
CA ALA A 160 -11.01 11.66 -4.03
C ALA A 160 -10.14 11.53 -5.30
N GLY A 161 -8.85 11.84 -5.20
CA GLY A 161 -7.88 11.71 -6.29
C GLY A 161 -7.24 10.32 -6.41
N ALA A 162 -7.54 9.37 -5.52
CA ALA A 162 -6.91 8.06 -5.51
C ALA A 162 -7.36 7.21 -6.71
N GLY A 163 -6.39 6.70 -7.47
CA GLY A 163 -6.58 5.77 -8.58
C GLY A 163 -6.74 4.31 -8.15
N PHE A 164 -6.89 4.08 -6.85
CA PHE A 164 -6.97 2.77 -6.20
C PHE A 164 -8.04 2.79 -5.11
N PRO A 165 -8.68 1.65 -4.83
CA PRO A 165 -9.66 1.54 -3.74
C PRO A 165 -9.00 1.75 -2.38
N LEU A 166 -9.73 2.44 -1.51
CA LEU A 166 -9.38 2.66 -0.10
C LEU A 166 -10.31 1.84 0.79
N VAL A 167 -9.75 1.22 1.83
CA VAL A 167 -10.51 0.38 2.76
C VAL A 167 -10.32 0.79 4.22
N CYS A 168 -11.41 0.82 4.98
CA CYS A 168 -11.39 1.01 6.43
C CYS A 168 -12.68 0.45 7.05
N ALA A 169 -12.57 -0.69 7.73
CA ALA A 169 -13.71 -1.44 8.25
C ALA A 169 -14.17 -1.01 9.64
N ASN A 170 -13.30 -0.37 10.43
CA ASN A 170 -13.56 -0.12 11.86
C ASN A 170 -13.71 1.37 12.23
N LEU A 171 -13.74 2.28 11.26
CA LEU A 171 -14.10 3.68 11.47
C LEU A 171 -15.54 3.90 10.99
N VAL A 172 -16.41 4.39 11.86
CA VAL A 172 -17.86 4.48 11.65
C VAL A 172 -18.31 5.94 11.68
N ARG A 173 -19.16 6.34 10.74
CA ARG A 173 -19.75 7.69 10.70
C ARG A 173 -20.77 7.89 11.81
N GLY A 174 -20.80 9.10 12.34
CA GLY A 174 -21.69 9.50 13.43
C GLY A 174 -21.14 9.14 14.80
N THR A 175 -22.04 9.06 15.78
CA THR A 175 -21.71 8.86 17.20
C THR A 175 -22.15 7.50 17.72
N GLN A 176 -22.76 6.67 16.88
CA GLN A 176 -23.38 5.41 17.27
C GLN A 176 -22.86 4.27 16.40
N LEU A 177 -22.57 3.15 17.04
CA LEU A 177 -22.24 1.90 16.38
C LEU A 177 -23.54 1.19 15.98
N GLY A 178 -23.53 0.47 14.86
CA GLY A 178 -24.59 -0.44 14.48
C GLY A 178 -24.72 -1.63 15.45
N ILE A 179 -25.69 -2.50 15.19
CA ILE A 179 -25.89 -3.71 16.00
C ILE A 179 -24.67 -4.66 15.96
N ASP A 180 -23.98 -4.70 14.82
CA ASP A 180 -22.76 -5.47 14.60
C ASP A 180 -21.85 -4.74 13.58
N PRO A 181 -20.56 -5.10 13.45
CA PRO A 181 -19.62 -4.40 12.57
C PRO A 181 -20.05 -4.30 11.10
N THR A 182 -20.86 -5.25 10.61
CA THR A 182 -21.27 -5.34 9.20
C THR A 182 -22.49 -4.47 8.89
N ARG A 183 -23.07 -3.85 9.93
CA ARG A 183 -24.21 -2.92 9.86
C ARG A 183 -23.82 -1.49 10.16
N ASP A 184 -22.53 -1.21 10.30
CA ASP A 184 -22.02 0.14 10.51
C ASP A 184 -22.04 0.96 9.21
N PRO A 185 -22.40 2.25 9.27
CA PRO A 185 -22.10 3.19 8.19
C PRO A 185 -20.61 3.58 8.24
N THR A 186 -19.74 2.72 7.71
CA THR A 186 -18.27 2.91 7.77
C THR A 186 -17.81 4.17 7.02
N PHE A 187 -16.68 4.75 7.43
CA PHE A 187 -16.08 5.96 6.85
C PHE A 187 -15.57 5.74 5.41
N ALA A 188 -14.96 4.61 5.14
CA ALA A 188 -14.62 4.16 3.79
C ALA A 188 -15.30 2.80 3.54
N PRO A 189 -15.31 2.26 2.31
CA PRO A 189 -15.69 0.87 2.10
C PRO A 189 -14.93 -0.05 3.09
N PRO A 190 -15.59 -0.99 3.77
CA PRO A 190 -14.92 -1.81 4.78
C PRO A 190 -13.88 -2.74 4.15
N PHE A 191 -14.20 -3.29 2.98
CA PHE A 191 -13.34 -4.14 2.19
C PHE A 191 -13.62 -3.98 0.70
N VAL A 192 -12.73 -4.52 -0.13
CA VAL A 192 -12.92 -4.70 -1.58
C VAL A 192 -12.52 -6.11 -1.97
N ILE A 193 -13.18 -6.73 -2.96
CA ILE A 193 -12.74 -8.00 -3.55
C ILE A 193 -12.19 -7.72 -4.95
N LEU A 194 -10.88 -7.92 -5.10
CA LEU A 194 -10.18 -7.76 -6.37
C LEU A 194 -10.27 -9.07 -7.16
N GLU A 195 -10.79 -9.02 -8.37
CA GLU A 195 -10.60 -10.10 -9.32
C GLU A 195 -9.25 -9.91 -10.03
N ARG A 196 -8.38 -10.92 -9.96
CA ARG A 196 -7.06 -10.88 -10.58
C ARG A 196 -6.82 -12.13 -11.42
N ARG A 197 -6.37 -11.92 -12.65
CA ARG A 197 -5.91 -12.99 -13.52
C ARG A 197 -4.44 -13.27 -13.20
N LEU A 198 -4.19 -14.39 -12.54
CA LEU A 198 -2.86 -14.81 -12.12
C LEU A 198 -2.38 -15.99 -12.95
N VAL A 199 -1.07 -16.13 -13.06
CA VAL A 199 -0.41 -17.19 -13.84
C VAL A 199 0.22 -18.21 -12.90
N ASP A 200 0.01 -19.50 -13.16
CA ASP A 200 0.66 -20.58 -12.40
C ASP A 200 2.06 -20.91 -12.95
N GLY A 201 2.76 -21.86 -12.33
CA GLY A 201 4.09 -22.26 -12.76
C GLY A 201 4.17 -23.01 -14.10
N ALA A 202 3.04 -23.28 -14.75
CA ALA A 202 2.93 -23.88 -16.08
C ALA A 202 2.36 -22.90 -17.11
N ASP A 203 2.43 -21.60 -16.82
CA ASP A 203 1.90 -20.50 -17.63
C ASP A 203 0.38 -20.55 -17.87
N ALA A 204 -0.37 -21.36 -17.10
CA ALA A 204 -1.82 -21.39 -17.18
C ALA A 204 -2.41 -20.22 -16.38
N SER A 205 -3.47 -19.63 -16.94
CA SER A 205 -4.13 -18.46 -16.37
C SER A 205 -5.32 -18.85 -15.49
N HIS A 206 -5.38 -18.26 -14.30
CA HIS A 206 -6.40 -18.54 -13.27
C HIS A 206 -6.98 -17.23 -12.75
N VAL A 207 -8.29 -17.18 -12.59
CA VAL A 207 -8.96 -16.06 -11.91
C VAL A 207 -8.95 -16.32 -10.41
N VAL A 208 -8.37 -15.38 -9.65
CA VAL A 208 -8.30 -15.43 -8.18
C VAL A 208 -8.95 -14.18 -7.61
N ARG A 209 -9.87 -14.35 -6.67
CA ARG A 209 -10.56 -13.27 -5.97
C ARG A 209 -9.87 -12.99 -4.64
N ILE A 210 -9.39 -11.77 -4.46
CA ILE A 210 -8.58 -11.36 -3.31
C ILE A 210 -9.36 -10.29 -2.53
N GLY A 211 -9.89 -10.67 -1.38
CA GLY A 211 -10.56 -9.76 -0.46
C GLY A 211 -9.55 -8.96 0.35
N CYS A 212 -9.63 -7.64 0.33
CA CYS A 212 -8.74 -6.73 1.04
C CYS A 212 -9.56 -5.90 2.04
N ILE A 213 -9.18 -5.93 3.31
CA ILE A 213 -9.88 -5.26 4.42
C ILE A 213 -8.91 -4.37 5.20
N GLY A 214 -9.35 -3.16 5.57
CA GLY A 214 -8.52 -2.15 6.25
C GLY A 214 -8.90 -1.93 7.71
N PHE A 215 -7.92 -1.65 8.56
CA PHE A 215 -8.14 -1.30 9.96
C PHE A 215 -7.19 -0.20 10.43
N LEU A 216 -7.68 0.65 11.34
CA LEU A 216 -6.88 1.66 12.04
C LEU A 216 -7.01 1.54 13.57
N PRO A 217 -6.14 2.19 14.36
CA PRO A 217 -6.19 2.13 15.81
C PRO A 217 -7.46 2.85 16.32
N PRO A 218 -8.29 2.22 17.16
CA PRO A 218 -9.47 2.87 17.73
C PRO A 218 -9.17 4.19 18.45
N GLN A 219 -7.93 4.37 18.91
CA GLN A 219 -7.42 5.54 19.61
C GLN A 219 -7.42 6.81 18.76
N VAL A 220 -7.58 6.72 17.43
CA VAL A 220 -7.65 7.90 16.55
C VAL A 220 -8.70 8.92 17.01
N VAL A 221 -9.85 8.46 17.53
CA VAL A 221 -10.91 9.36 18.04
C VAL A 221 -10.52 10.08 19.34
N THR A 222 -9.49 9.58 20.03
CA THR A 222 -8.90 10.22 21.20
C THR A 222 -7.77 11.15 20.79
N TRP A 223 -6.87 10.71 19.90
CA TRP A 223 -5.73 11.50 19.43
C TRP A 223 -6.17 12.74 18.64
N ASP A 224 -7.09 12.56 17.69
CA ASP A 224 -7.63 13.63 16.83
C ASP A 224 -9.01 14.09 17.27
N ARG A 225 -9.27 14.09 18.58
CA ARG A 225 -10.58 14.43 19.16
C ARG A 225 -11.13 15.76 18.65
N HIS A 226 -10.28 16.77 18.47
CA HIS A 226 -10.68 18.09 17.99
C HIS A 226 -11.25 18.06 16.57
N HIS A 227 -10.79 17.14 15.72
CA HIS A 227 -11.32 16.94 14.37
C HIS A 227 -12.47 15.93 14.31
N LEU A 228 -12.45 14.91 15.18
CA LEU A 228 -13.27 13.70 15.05
C LEU A 228 -14.44 13.60 16.05
N ALA A 229 -14.39 14.30 17.18
CA ALA A 229 -15.43 14.21 18.20
C ALA A 229 -16.80 14.58 17.63
N GLY A 230 -17.80 13.74 17.89
CA GLY A 230 -19.17 13.93 17.40
C GLY A 230 -19.37 13.58 15.93
N LYS A 231 -18.33 13.19 15.18
CA LYS A 231 -18.40 12.93 13.74
C LYS A 231 -18.13 11.47 13.36
N VAL A 232 -17.24 10.80 14.10
CA VAL A 232 -16.90 9.40 13.90
C VAL A 232 -16.66 8.68 15.22
N VAL A 233 -16.88 7.37 15.23
CA VAL A 233 -16.53 6.44 16.31
C VAL A 233 -15.80 5.23 15.75
N THR A 234 -15.11 4.48 16.60
CA THR A 234 -14.32 3.32 16.17
C THR A 234 -14.79 2.02 16.81
N ARG A 235 -14.61 0.92 16.08
CA ARG A 235 -14.76 -0.45 16.60
C ARG A 235 -13.42 -1.09 16.90
N ASP A 236 -13.49 -2.10 17.78
CA ASP A 236 -12.39 -3.04 17.98
C ASP A 236 -12.01 -3.72 16.66
N ILE A 237 -10.70 -3.79 16.40
CA ILE A 237 -10.12 -4.31 15.16
C ILE A 237 -10.46 -5.80 15.01
N VAL A 238 -10.28 -6.60 16.07
CA VAL A 238 -10.44 -8.06 16.01
C VAL A 238 -11.91 -8.45 15.87
N ALA A 239 -12.81 -7.80 16.61
CA ALA A 239 -14.24 -8.00 16.48
C ALA A 239 -14.73 -7.68 15.05
N THR A 240 -14.24 -6.57 14.48
CA THR A 240 -14.54 -6.16 13.10
C THR A 240 -14.03 -7.20 12.10
N ALA A 241 -12.77 -7.64 12.22
CA ALA A 241 -12.19 -8.65 11.35
C ALA A 241 -12.94 -9.98 11.41
N ARG A 242 -13.37 -10.42 12.61
CA ARG A 242 -14.15 -11.65 12.79
C ARG A 242 -15.52 -11.58 12.13
N ALA A 243 -16.13 -10.41 12.08
CA ALA A 243 -17.44 -10.22 11.45
C ALA A 243 -17.35 -10.19 9.91
N TYR A 244 -16.34 -9.51 9.36
CA TYR A 244 -16.19 -9.34 7.91
C TYR A 244 -15.47 -10.50 7.19
N ALA A 245 -14.57 -11.23 7.85
CA ALA A 245 -13.84 -12.32 7.20
C ALA A 245 -14.76 -13.43 6.63
N PRO A 246 -15.82 -13.89 7.33
CA PRO A 246 -16.82 -14.79 6.77
C PRO A 246 -17.56 -14.19 5.57
N GLN A 247 -17.97 -12.91 5.64
CA GLN A 247 -18.70 -12.26 4.55
C GLN A 247 -17.87 -12.18 3.26
N MET A 248 -16.59 -11.82 3.35
CA MET A 248 -15.71 -11.82 2.18
C MET A 248 -15.56 -13.22 1.58
N ARG A 249 -15.48 -14.27 2.43
CA ARG A 249 -15.42 -15.67 1.99
C ARG A 249 -16.70 -16.09 1.29
N GLU A 250 -17.86 -15.75 1.85
CA GLU A 250 -19.19 -16.04 1.27
C GLU A 250 -19.40 -15.29 -0.06
N ALA A 251 -18.87 -14.07 -0.16
CA ALA A 251 -18.81 -13.31 -1.41
C ALA A 251 -17.77 -13.85 -2.42
N GLY A 252 -17.03 -14.90 -2.04
CA GLY A 252 -16.17 -15.66 -2.94
C GLY A 252 -14.68 -15.34 -2.88
N ALA A 253 -14.19 -14.60 -1.87
CA ALA A 253 -12.76 -14.37 -1.71
C ALA A 253 -11.99 -15.68 -1.49
N ASP A 254 -11.04 -15.97 -2.39
CA ASP A 254 -10.12 -17.11 -2.30
C ASP A 254 -9.02 -16.83 -1.27
N LEU A 255 -8.54 -15.58 -1.27
CA LEU A 255 -7.57 -15.03 -0.33
C LEU A 255 -8.17 -13.82 0.38
N VAL A 256 -7.89 -13.69 1.68
CA VAL A 256 -8.21 -12.49 2.45
C VAL A 256 -6.90 -11.87 2.95
N VAL A 257 -6.71 -10.60 2.62
CA VAL A 257 -5.57 -9.75 2.96
C VAL A 257 -6.06 -8.67 3.92
N ALA A 258 -5.52 -8.66 5.13
CA ALA A 258 -5.78 -7.57 6.09
C ALA A 258 -4.65 -6.55 6.03
N LEU A 259 -5.03 -5.30 5.79
CA LEU A 259 -4.19 -4.11 5.91
C LEU A 259 -4.52 -3.50 7.29
N ALA A 260 -3.65 -3.74 8.26
CA ALA A 260 -3.89 -3.39 9.64
C ALA A 260 -2.89 -2.33 10.11
N HIS A 261 -3.31 -1.07 10.08
CA HIS A 261 -2.55 0.03 10.65
C HIS A 261 -2.61 -0.04 12.19
N THR A 262 -1.89 -0.98 12.77
CA THR A 262 -1.79 -1.23 14.21
C THR A 262 -0.49 -1.94 14.49
N GLY A 263 0.01 -1.88 15.72
CA GLY A 263 1.27 -2.52 16.07
C GLY A 263 1.18 -4.01 16.34
N ILE A 264 2.37 -4.58 16.54
CA ILE A 264 2.56 -5.90 17.14
C ILE A 264 2.81 -5.72 18.63
N ASP A 265 2.19 -6.58 19.45
CA ASP A 265 2.57 -6.77 20.85
C ASP A 265 3.18 -8.17 21.00
N PRO A 266 4.44 -8.29 21.46
CA PRO A 266 5.06 -9.59 21.66
C PRO A 266 4.47 -10.35 22.86
N ASP A 267 3.73 -9.70 23.75
CA ASP A 267 3.16 -10.37 24.91
C ASP A 267 1.80 -11.02 24.59
N ARG A 268 1.78 -12.35 24.58
CA ARG A 268 0.58 -13.16 24.27
C ARG A 268 -0.47 -13.16 25.38
N SER A 269 -0.22 -12.50 26.50
CA SER A 269 -1.12 -12.50 27.65
C SER A 269 -1.31 -11.10 28.20
N THR A 270 -2.43 -10.47 27.88
CA THR A 270 -3.35 -9.99 28.91
C THR A 270 -4.66 -9.51 28.27
N ARG A 271 -5.75 -9.96 28.89
CA ARG A 271 -7.10 -9.45 28.69
C ARG A 271 -7.19 -8.05 29.30
N ALA A 272 -6.47 -7.08 28.72
CA ALA A 272 -6.55 -5.63 28.93
C ALA A 272 -5.26 -4.94 28.43
N SER A 273 -4.96 -4.98 27.13
CA SER A 273 -4.00 -4.05 26.54
C SER A 273 -4.76 -2.93 25.82
N ARG A 274 -4.36 -1.67 26.05
CA ARG A 274 -5.04 -0.45 25.55
C ARG A 274 -4.94 -0.24 24.03
N THR A 275 -4.58 -1.27 23.27
CA THR A 275 -4.48 -1.32 21.79
C THR A 275 -4.63 -2.77 21.35
N PRO A 276 -5.63 -3.15 20.53
CA PRO A 276 -5.68 -4.47 19.93
C PRO A 276 -4.57 -4.56 18.87
N ARG A 277 -3.48 -5.25 19.23
CA ARG A 277 -2.29 -5.43 18.40
C ARG A 277 -2.25 -6.86 17.88
N CYS A 278 -1.82 -7.04 16.63
CA CYS A 278 -1.77 -8.36 16.00
C CYS A 278 -0.54 -9.13 16.50
N SER A 279 -0.69 -10.41 16.87
CA SER A 279 0.43 -11.20 17.43
C SER A 279 1.32 -11.78 16.32
N LEU A 280 2.45 -11.15 16.02
CA LEU A 280 3.55 -11.66 15.17
C LEU A 280 4.91 -11.29 15.82
N PRO A 281 6.05 -11.91 15.50
CA PRO A 281 7.32 -11.64 16.21
C PRO A 281 7.99 -10.31 15.77
N PRO A 282 8.64 -9.55 16.69
CA PRO A 282 9.25 -8.25 16.38
C PRO A 282 10.61 -8.34 15.68
N CYS A 283 10.89 -7.40 14.76
CA CYS A 283 12.22 -7.14 14.20
C CYS A 283 12.96 -6.10 15.06
N ARG A 284 14.26 -6.32 15.33
CA ARG A 284 15.09 -5.44 16.19
C ARG A 284 15.74 -4.31 15.39
N GLY A 285 15.74 -3.11 15.96
CA GLY A 285 16.71 -2.03 15.71
C GLY A 285 16.25 -0.90 14.80
N SER A 286 15.68 0.17 15.36
CA SER A 286 15.66 1.56 14.84
C SER A 286 15.01 2.49 15.89
N THR A 287 15.51 3.72 16.01
CA THR A 287 15.25 4.65 17.13
C THR A 287 14.01 5.53 16.98
N TRP A 288 13.12 5.24 16.04
CA TRP A 288 11.74 5.73 15.95
C TRP A 288 10.97 4.73 15.08
N CYS A 289 10.10 3.93 15.69
CA CYS A 289 9.18 3.03 14.99
C CYS A 289 7.77 3.36 15.47
N SER A 290 6.98 4.05 14.64
CA SER A 290 5.53 3.92 14.74
C SER A 290 5.20 2.45 14.50
N PRO A 291 4.44 1.80 15.39
CA PRO A 291 4.16 0.39 15.23
C PRO A 291 2.97 0.26 14.26
N ALA A 292 3.23 0.27 12.96
CA ALA A 292 2.30 -0.24 11.96
C ALA A 292 2.73 -1.66 11.57
N THR A 293 1.77 -2.57 11.50
CA THR A 293 2.01 -3.99 11.22
C THR A 293 1.52 -4.34 9.84
N SER A 294 2.35 -5.14 9.20
CA SER A 294 2.29 -5.74 7.89
C SER A 294 0.94 -6.36 7.46
N ILE A 295 0.79 -6.46 6.14
CA ILE A 295 -0.10 -7.38 5.43
C ILE A 295 -0.18 -8.72 6.17
N SER A 296 -1.38 -9.04 6.65
CA SER A 296 -1.68 -10.35 7.24
C SER A 296 -2.54 -11.16 6.29
N CYS A 297 -2.03 -12.30 5.82
CA CYS A 297 -2.77 -13.27 5.02
C CYS A 297 -3.33 -14.38 5.92
N PHE A 298 -4.66 -14.53 5.94
CA PHE A 298 -5.32 -15.54 6.78
C PHE A 298 -5.80 -16.77 5.99
N ARG A 299 -5.54 -17.96 6.55
CA ARG A 299 -5.99 -19.27 6.03
C ARG A 299 -7.02 -19.90 6.99
N GLY A 300 -8.14 -20.39 6.46
CA GLY A 300 -9.04 -21.33 7.16
C GLY A 300 -10.24 -20.71 7.88
N ARG A 301 -11.17 -21.58 8.32
CA ARG A 301 -12.51 -21.28 8.85
C ARG A 301 -12.54 -20.59 10.23
N THR A 302 -11.39 -20.25 10.81
CA THR A 302 -11.27 -19.64 12.14
C THR A 302 -10.01 -18.74 12.21
N PHE A 303 -10.11 -17.62 12.93
CA PHE A 303 -8.93 -16.96 13.51
C PHE A 303 -8.17 -18.01 14.33
N PRO A 304 -6.92 -18.38 14.00
CA PRO A 304 -6.36 -19.62 14.52
C PRO A 304 -5.96 -19.49 16.00
N ALA A 305 -6.58 -20.32 16.82
CA ALA A 305 -5.88 -21.05 17.87
C ALA A 305 -5.47 -22.43 17.31
N SER A 306 -4.37 -22.47 16.52
CA SER A 306 -3.64 -23.70 16.11
C SER A 306 -4.39 -24.75 15.24
N PRO A 307 -3.74 -25.81 14.66
CA PRO A 307 -3.61 -25.90 13.21
C PRO A 307 -4.01 -27.28 12.60
N ALA A 308 -4.64 -27.29 11.41
CA ALA A 308 -4.47 -28.38 10.44
C ALA A 308 -5.05 -28.07 9.04
N SER A 309 -4.23 -28.33 8.00
CA SER A 309 -4.52 -28.47 6.55
C SER A 309 -5.07 -27.22 5.81
N THR A 310 -4.64 -26.76 4.62
CA THR A 310 -3.83 -27.21 3.45
C THR A 310 -2.59 -26.29 3.29
N ARG A 311 -1.55 -26.60 2.48
CA ARG A 311 -0.31 -25.79 2.44
C ARG A 311 -0.26 -24.73 1.32
N TRP A 312 -0.46 -23.45 1.66
CA TRP A 312 0.15 -22.29 0.97
C TRP A 312 1.26 -21.83 1.92
N ARG A 313 2.51 -21.70 1.47
CA ARG A 313 3.61 -21.18 2.29
C ARG A 313 3.78 -19.69 1.96
N ALA A 314 3.40 -18.81 2.89
CA ALA A 314 3.82 -17.42 2.85
C ALA A 314 5.23 -17.31 3.47
N ARG A 315 6.15 -16.63 2.78
CA ARG A 315 7.42 -16.18 3.34
C ARG A 315 7.44 -14.66 3.23
N CYS A 316 7.46 -13.98 4.38
CA CYS A 316 7.74 -12.56 4.44
C CYS A 316 9.25 -12.39 4.42
N THR A 317 9.78 -11.73 3.40
CA THR A 317 11.19 -11.36 3.31
C THR A 317 11.25 -9.83 3.32
N ALA A 318 11.81 -9.25 4.37
CA ALA A 318 12.18 -7.84 4.34
C ALA A 318 13.40 -7.68 3.42
N SER A 319 13.39 -6.68 2.54
CA SER A 319 14.59 -6.36 1.75
C SER A 319 15.71 -5.95 2.71
N PRO A 320 16.92 -6.54 2.61
CA PRO A 320 18.07 -5.96 3.28
C PRO A 320 18.30 -4.53 2.76
N ARG A 321 18.71 -3.65 3.67
CA ARG A 321 19.12 -2.27 3.36
C ARG A 321 20.42 -2.26 2.58
#